data_AF-A0A521RNU7-F1
#
_entry.id   AF-A0A521RNU7-F1
#
_cell.length_a   1.000
_cell.length_b   1.000
_cell.length_c   1.000
_cell.angle_alpha   90.00
_cell.angle_beta   90.00
_cell.angle_gamma   90.00
#
_symmetry.space_group_name_H-M   'P 1'
#
loop_
_entity.id
_entity.type
_entity.pdbx_description
1 polymer ?
#
loop_
_entity_poly.entity_id
_entity_poly.type
_entity_poly.pdbx_seq_one_letter_code
_entity_poly.pdbx_strand_id
1 'polypeptide(L)'
;PRGSGSDKAPLPKGARQTRTDFGKPGYGGPCPPPGNPHRYIFTLYALKVDKLEVDTDASAAMVGFMTQANSLAKATFTATYKR
;
A
#
# COMPACT_ATOMS: atom_id res chain seq x y z
N PRO A 1 -14.97 -1.17 4.76
CA PRO A 1 -15.78 -0.12 5.43
C PRO A 1 -15.16 1.25 5.20
N ARG A 2 -15.92 2.35 5.33
CA ARG A 2 -15.30 3.69 5.31
C ARG A 2 -14.28 3.78 6.46
N GLY A 3 -13.06 4.24 6.16
CA GLY A 3 -11.99 4.39 7.16
C GLY A 3 -11.09 3.16 7.38
N SER A 4 -11.30 2.05 6.66
CA SER A 4 -10.39 0.89 6.74
C SER A 4 -8.95 1.28 6.41
N GLY A 5 -8.00 0.89 7.27
CA GLY A 5 -6.57 1.18 7.11
C GLY A 5 -6.11 2.54 7.67
N SER A 6 -7.00 3.28 8.34
CA SER A 6 -6.71 4.54 9.03
C SER A 6 -6.75 4.45 10.56
N ASP A 7 -6.67 3.23 11.11
CA ASP A 7 -6.89 2.87 12.54
C ASP A 7 -8.28 3.20 13.10
N LYS A 8 -9.10 3.97 12.38
CA LYS A 8 -10.47 4.34 12.76
C LYS A 8 -11.52 3.26 12.45
N ALA A 9 -11.18 2.30 11.60
CA ALA A 9 -12.06 1.18 11.27
C ALA A 9 -11.25 -0.07 10.92
N PRO A 10 -11.78 -1.28 11.23
CA PRO A 10 -11.12 -2.52 10.88
C PRO A 10 -11.01 -2.69 9.37
N LEU A 11 -10.02 -3.48 8.95
CA LEU A 11 -9.95 -3.95 7.56
C LEU A 11 -11.14 -4.88 7.27
N PRO A 12 -11.63 -4.91 6.01
CA PRO A 12 -12.56 -5.94 5.58
C PRO A 12 -12.00 -7.35 5.88
N LYS A 13 -12.88 -8.32 6.15
CA LYS A 13 -12.48 -9.71 6.37
C LYS A 13 -11.65 -10.21 5.18
N GLY A 14 -10.48 -10.81 5.47
CA GLY A 14 -9.54 -11.31 4.46
C GLY A 14 -8.52 -10.29 3.95
N ALA A 15 -8.71 -8.99 4.23
CA ALA A 15 -7.72 -7.97 3.90
C ALA A 15 -6.64 -7.86 4.99
N ARG A 16 -5.42 -7.52 4.60
CA ARG A 16 -4.28 -7.32 5.50
C ARG A 16 -3.42 -6.13 5.06
N GLN A 17 -2.72 -5.53 6.03
CA GLN A 17 -1.60 -4.63 5.80
C GLN A 17 -0.28 -5.37 6.11
N THR A 18 0.70 -5.26 5.21
CA THR A 18 2.06 -5.81 5.37
C THR A 18 3.04 -4.73 5.77
N ARG A 19 4.29 -5.11 6.09
CA ARG A 19 5.34 -4.19 6.50
C ARG A 19 5.66 -3.14 5.43
N THR A 20 5.88 -1.92 5.89
CA THR A 20 6.35 -0.78 5.10
C THR A 20 7.78 -0.40 5.49
N ASP A 21 8.38 0.55 4.78
CA ASP A 21 9.71 1.09 5.11
C ASP A 21 9.75 1.84 6.46
N PHE A 22 8.59 2.14 7.07
CA PHE A 22 8.50 2.59 8.46
C PHE A 22 8.70 1.45 9.49
N GLY A 23 8.96 0.22 9.03
CA GLY A 23 9.21 -0.94 9.88
C GLY A 23 7.97 -1.58 10.50
N LYS A 24 6.77 -1.10 10.15
CA LYS A 24 5.48 -1.61 10.67
C LYS A 24 4.41 -1.67 9.59
N PRO A 25 3.36 -2.49 9.75
CA PRO A 25 2.21 -2.47 8.86
C PRO A 25 1.38 -1.20 9.02
N GLY A 26 0.71 -0.80 7.94
CA GLY A 26 -0.18 0.37 7.92
C GLY A 26 0.36 1.55 7.14
N TYR A 27 -0.48 2.57 6.94
CA TYR A 27 -0.12 3.79 6.23
C TYR A 27 0.65 4.76 7.14
N GLY A 28 1.87 5.13 6.76
CA GLY A 28 2.74 6.02 7.54
C GLY A 28 2.66 7.52 7.22
N GLY A 29 1.96 7.91 6.15
CA GLY A 29 1.82 9.32 5.77
C GLY A 29 3.07 9.97 5.13
N PRO A 30 2.92 11.18 4.58
CA PRO A 30 4.01 11.92 3.97
C PRO A 30 4.93 12.57 5.01
N CYS A 31 6.24 12.33 4.88
CA CYS A 31 7.28 12.90 5.74
C CYS A 31 8.54 13.28 4.91
N PRO A 32 8.41 14.16 3.89
CA PRO A 32 9.56 14.50 3.07
C PRO A 32 10.53 15.41 3.84
N PRO A 33 11.84 15.37 3.55
CA PRO A 33 12.77 16.37 4.03
C PRO A 33 12.39 17.78 3.51
N PRO A 34 12.85 18.85 4.18
CA PRO A 34 12.70 20.20 3.65
C PRO A 34 13.31 20.32 2.24
N GLY A 35 12.65 21.05 1.34
CA GLY A 35 13.16 21.28 -0.01
C GLY A 35 12.13 20.99 -1.10
N ASN A 36 12.43 20.04 -1.98
CA ASN A 36 11.59 19.74 -3.13
C ASN A 36 10.36 18.90 -2.73
N PRO A 37 9.20 19.12 -3.37
CA PRO A 37 8.02 18.29 -3.13
C PRO A 37 8.29 16.82 -3.51
N HIS A 38 7.87 15.90 -2.66
CA HIS A 38 7.88 14.47 -2.97
C HIS A 38 6.58 14.08 -3.67
N ARG A 39 6.66 13.06 -4.54
CA ARG A 39 5.51 12.41 -5.16
C ARG A 39 5.09 11.20 -4.32
N TYR A 40 3.82 11.12 -4.00
CA TYR A 40 3.19 10.00 -3.31
C TYR A 40 2.27 9.30 -4.30
N ILE A 41 2.69 8.13 -4.75
CA ILE A 41 2.03 7.37 -5.82
C ILE A 41 1.16 6.30 -5.17
N PHE A 42 -0.15 6.49 -5.23
CA PHE A 42 -1.15 5.52 -4.77
C PHE A 42 -1.56 4.67 -5.96
N THR A 43 -1.40 3.35 -5.86
CA THR A 43 -1.79 2.43 -6.94
C THR A 43 -2.76 1.38 -6.43
N LEU A 44 -3.87 1.23 -7.15
CA LEU A 44 -4.85 0.17 -6.96
C LEU A 44 -4.64 -0.88 -8.05
N TYR A 45 -4.58 -2.14 -7.65
CA TYR A 45 -4.44 -3.29 -8.55
C TYR A 45 -5.69 -4.17 -8.50
N ALA A 46 -6.18 -4.58 -9.67
CA ALA A 46 -7.12 -5.68 -9.82
C ALA A 46 -6.33 -6.96 -10.11
N LEU A 47 -6.56 -8.02 -9.35
CA LEU A 47 -5.78 -9.27 -9.43
C LEU A 47 -6.63 -10.41 -10.02
N LYS A 48 -5.96 -11.37 -10.67
CA LYS A 48 -6.58 -12.60 -11.21
C LYS A 48 -6.72 -13.73 -10.19
N VAL A 49 -6.31 -13.49 -8.94
CA VAL A 49 -6.35 -14.44 -7.84
C VAL A 49 -7.04 -13.81 -6.64
N ASP A 50 -7.76 -14.62 -5.86
CA ASP A 50 -8.51 -14.13 -4.69
C ASP A 50 -7.59 -13.72 -3.53
N LYS A 51 -6.40 -14.31 -3.44
CA LYS A 51 -5.44 -14.08 -2.37
C LYS A 51 -4.01 -14.13 -2.89
N LEU A 52 -3.19 -13.19 -2.45
CA LEU A 52 -1.74 -13.27 -2.61
C LEU A 52 -1.16 -14.10 -1.46
N GLU A 53 -0.41 -15.14 -1.79
CA GLU A 53 0.31 -15.94 -0.81
C GLU A 53 1.60 -15.20 -0.40
N VAL A 54 1.44 -14.26 0.54
CA VAL A 54 2.53 -13.48 1.13
C VAL A 54 2.41 -13.48 2.65
N ASP A 55 3.57 -13.57 3.31
CA ASP A 55 3.66 -13.56 4.77
C ASP A 55 3.22 -12.24 5.39
N THR A 56 2.99 -12.27 6.70
CA THR A 56 2.57 -11.10 7.48
C THR A 56 3.58 -9.98 7.45
N ASP A 57 4.86 -10.34 7.42
CA ASP A 57 6.00 -9.44 7.46
C ASP A 57 6.71 -9.32 6.10
N ALA A 58 6.04 -9.76 5.02
CA ALA A 58 6.55 -9.64 3.67
C ALA A 58 6.89 -8.18 3.35
N SER A 59 8.05 -7.98 2.71
CA SER A 59 8.50 -6.66 2.28
C SER A 59 7.58 -6.09 1.19
N ALA A 60 7.55 -4.77 1.07
CA ALA A 60 6.83 -4.09 -0.01
C ALA A 60 7.28 -4.60 -1.40
N ALA A 61 8.55 -4.96 -1.56
CA ALA A 61 9.09 -5.52 -2.80
C ALA A 61 8.49 -6.91 -3.12
N MET A 62 8.42 -7.82 -2.14
CA MET A 62 7.81 -9.14 -2.32
C MET A 62 6.33 -9.03 -2.66
N VAL A 63 5.60 -8.18 -1.94
CA VAL A 63 4.18 -7.90 -2.23
C VAL A 63 4.03 -7.31 -3.63
N GLY A 64 4.88 -6.36 -4.02
CA GLY A 64 4.87 -5.76 -5.35
C GLY A 64 5.15 -6.76 -6.47
N PHE A 65 6.11 -7.67 -6.27
CA PHE A 65 6.41 -8.76 -7.20
C PHE A 65 5.20 -9.68 -7.42
N MET A 66 4.62 -10.18 -6.32
CA MET A 66 3.45 -11.07 -6.37
C MET A 66 2.20 -10.37 -6.95
N THR A 67 2.01 -9.09 -6.63
CA THR A 67 0.93 -8.27 -7.19
C THR A 67 1.07 -8.14 -8.69
N GLN A 68 2.27 -7.83 -9.19
CA GLN A 68 2.50 -7.66 -10.63
C GLN A 68 2.33 -8.96 -11.42
N ALA A 69 2.79 -10.09 -10.87
CA ALA A 69 2.60 -11.40 -11.49
C ALA A 69 1.12 -11.79 -11.66
N ASN A 70 0.23 -11.21 -10.84
CA ASN A 70 -1.20 -11.50 -10.81
C ASN A 70 -2.09 -10.35 -11.27
N SER A 71 -1.52 -9.23 -11.73
CA SER A 71 -2.29 -8.04 -12.10
C SER A 71 -3.07 -8.23 -13.41
N LEU A 72 -4.36 -7.93 -13.38
CA LEU A 72 -5.23 -7.77 -14.54
C LEU A 72 -5.27 -6.32 -15.02
N ALA A 73 -5.35 -5.37 -14.08
CA ALA A 73 -5.42 -3.95 -14.35
C ALA A 73 -4.88 -3.15 -13.16
N LYS A 74 -4.50 -1.89 -13.41
CA LYS A 74 -4.10 -0.94 -12.37
C LYS A 74 -4.63 0.46 -12.63
N ALA A 75 -4.89 1.18 -11.55
CA ALA A 75 -5.18 2.61 -11.57
C ALA A 75 -4.21 3.32 -10.62
N THR A 76 -3.69 4.47 -11.02
CA THR A 76 -2.71 5.22 -10.23
C THR A 76 -3.17 6.66 -10.04
N PHE A 77 -3.03 7.15 -8.81
CA PHE A 77 -3.20 8.54 -8.44
C PHE A 77 -1.91 9.05 -7.80
N THR A 78 -1.39 10.18 -8.27
CA THR A 78 -0.17 10.79 -7.70
C THR A 78 -0.54 12.10 -7.02
N ALA A 79 -0.26 12.18 -5.72
CA ALA A 79 -0.31 13.43 -4.96
C ALA A 79 1.11 13.96 -4.72
N THR A 80 1.23 15.26 -4.48
CA THR A 80 2.49 15.88 -4.06
C THR A 80 2.34 16.48 -2.67
N TYR A 81 3.43 16.45 -1.90
CA TYR A 81 3.51 17.16 -0.62
C TYR A 81 4.93 17.68 -0.40
N LYS A 82 5.01 18.86 0.20
CA LYS A 82 6.24 19.55 0.62
C LYS A 82 6.01 20.08 2.03
N ARG A 83 7.05 19.97 2.87
CA ARG A 83 7.09 20.60 4.20
C ARG A 83 7.34 22.09 4.10
#